data_AF-A0A839LP28-F1
#
_entry.id   AF-A0A839LP28-F1
#
_cell.length_a   1.000
_cell.length_b   1.000
_cell.length_c   1.000
_cell.angle_alpha   90.00
_cell.angle_beta   90.00
_cell.angle_gamma   90.00
#
_symmetry.space_group_name_H-M   'P 1'
#
loop_
_entity.id
_entity.type
_entity.pdbx_description
1 polymer ?
#
loop_
_entity_poly.entity_id
_entity_poly.type
_entity_poly.pdbx_seq_one_letter_code
_entity_poly.pdbx_strand_id
1 'polypeptide(L)'
;MNVPQAGPDTPAPAAQACPSPRLWNPNAAALWSLFFSPIFGAILHMKNWQAMGETVKAAEARQWVVGLSAAMGLLLLLTLFLPMSPAADLALQLAGLVLLLAWYYGTGKAQATRVLARYGRGYPRKSWVEPVLIGFAILAGLFVVTVGLGFLMDLIDTRQ
;
A
#
# COMPACT_ATOMS: atom_id res chain seq x y z
N MET A 1 -68.23 -6.90 -14.92
CA MET A 1 -67.08 -7.07 -14.01
C MET A 1 -65.94 -6.23 -14.57
N ASN A 2 -65.67 -5.08 -13.94
CA ASN A 2 -64.61 -4.17 -14.39
C ASN A 2 -63.43 -4.32 -13.41
N VAL A 3 -62.26 -4.69 -13.92
CA VAL A 3 -61.05 -4.92 -13.13
C VAL A 3 -60.50 -3.56 -12.68
N PRO A 4 -60.21 -3.34 -11.37
CA PRO A 4 -59.58 -2.11 -10.92
C PRO A 4 -58.16 -1.98 -11.50
N GLN A 5 -57.90 -0.88 -12.19
CA GLN A 5 -56.56 -0.51 -12.66
C GLN A 5 -55.66 -0.22 -11.45
N ALA A 6 -54.54 -0.93 -11.34
CA ALA A 6 -53.53 -0.67 -10.32
C ALA A 6 -52.93 0.73 -10.52
N GLY A 7 -52.84 1.50 -9.44
CA GLY A 7 -52.28 2.85 -9.44
C GLY A 7 -50.80 2.89 -9.80
N PRO A 8 -50.26 4.07 -10.14
CA PRO A 8 -48.88 4.22 -10.61
C PRO A 8 -47.88 3.68 -9.60
N ASP A 9 -47.01 2.81 -10.08
CA ASP A 9 -45.87 2.22 -9.37
C ASP A 9 -45.10 3.32 -8.65
N THR A 10 -45.29 3.42 -7.33
CA THR A 10 -44.43 4.22 -6.48
C THR A 10 -43.04 3.59 -6.55
N PRO A 11 -42.01 4.28 -7.05
CA PRO A 11 -40.66 3.72 -7.04
C PRO A 11 -40.30 3.42 -5.59
N ALA A 12 -39.92 2.18 -5.31
CA ALA A 12 -39.43 1.77 -4.01
C ALA A 12 -38.38 2.79 -3.53
N PRO A 13 -38.39 3.20 -2.24
CA PRO A 13 -37.38 4.11 -1.72
C PRO A 13 -36.01 3.56 -2.08
N ALA A 14 -35.22 4.34 -2.84
CA ALA A 14 -33.86 3.97 -3.18
C ALA A 14 -33.17 3.54 -1.89
N ALA A 15 -32.82 2.25 -1.80
CA ALA A 15 -32.18 1.67 -0.64
C ALA A 15 -31.08 2.62 -0.21
N GLN A 16 -31.22 3.20 0.99
CA GLN A 16 -30.31 4.20 1.50
C GLN A 16 -28.92 3.56 1.53
N ALA A 17 -28.11 3.87 0.51
CA ALA A 17 -26.74 3.39 0.43
C ALA A 17 -26.01 4.02 1.61
N CYS A 18 -25.53 3.19 2.55
CA CYS A 18 -24.56 3.64 3.54
C CYS A 18 -23.52 4.50 2.80
N PRO A 19 -23.34 5.78 3.16
CA PRO A 19 -22.50 6.68 2.39
C PRO A 19 -21.10 6.07 2.28
N SER A 20 -20.70 5.72 1.06
CA SER A 20 -19.42 5.05 0.83
C SER A 20 -18.28 6.04 1.14
N PRO A 21 -17.34 5.69 2.02
CA PRO A 21 -16.22 6.58 2.33
C PRO A 21 -15.33 6.76 1.11
N ARG A 22 -14.62 7.89 1.04
CA ARG A 22 -13.61 8.11 0.01
C ARG A 22 -12.40 7.21 0.28
N LEU A 23 -12.04 6.34 -0.67
CA LEU A 23 -10.94 5.39 -0.52
C LEU A 23 -9.92 5.54 -1.66
N TRP A 24 -8.67 5.17 -1.40
CA TRP A 24 -7.73 4.87 -2.49
C TRP A 24 -8.06 3.50 -3.09
N ASN A 25 -7.87 3.35 -4.40
CA ASN A 25 -8.08 2.06 -5.04
C ASN A 25 -7.07 1.03 -4.49
N PRO A 26 -7.52 -0.07 -3.85
CA PRO A 26 -6.62 -1.04 -3.22
C PRO A 26 -5.67 -1.74 -4.20
N ASN A 27 -6.12 -2.00 -5.42
CA ASN A 27 -5.30 -2.62 -6.47
C ASN A 27 -4.26 -1.62 -7.00
N ALA A 28 -4.65 -0.36 -7.18
CA ALA A 28 -3.69 0.68 -7.58
C ALA A 28 -2.65 0.92 -6.47
N ALA A 29 -3.04 0.85 -5.19
CA ALA A 29 -2.09 0.92 -4.07
C ALA A 29 -1.06 -0.22 -4.14
N ALA A 30 -1.50 -1.44 -4.44
CA ALA A 30 -0.60 -2.58 -4.62
C ALA A 30 0.33 -2.42 -5.84
N LEU A 31 -0.16 -1.84 -6.95
CA LEU A 31 0.69 -1.53 -8.11
C LEU A 31 1.75 -0.48 -7.79
N TRP A 32 1.37 0.61 -7.12
CA TRP A 32 2.34 1.62 -6.69
C TRP A 32 3.38 1.08 -5.70
N SER A 33 3.06 0.03 -4.94
CA SER A 33 4.03 -0.65 -4.08
C SER A 33 5.16 -1.35 -4.84
N LEU A 34 4.99 -1.70 -6.11
CA LEU A 34 6.08 -2.22 -6.94
C LEU A 34 7.13 -1.14 -7.20
N PHE A 35 6.69 0.11 -7.31
CA PHE A 35 7.56 1.24 -7.61
C PHE A 35 8.18 1.86 -6.36
N PHE A 36 7.43 1.93 -5.26
CA PHE A 36 7.91 2.49 -3.99
C PHE A 36 8.41 1.41 -3.02
N SER A 37 7.48 0.71 -2.38
CA SER A 37 7.74 -0.43 -1.50
C SER A 37 6.41 -1.04 -1.04
N PRO A 38 6.39 -2.28 -0.52
CA PRO A 38 5.19 -2.82 0.12
C PRO A 38 4.70 -2.01 1.34
N ILE A 39 5.58 -1.26 2.01
CA ILE A 39 5.20 -0.38 3.13
C ILE A 39 4.21 0.70 2.65
N PHE A 40 4.43 1.25 1.46
CA PHE A 40 3.56 2.25 0.85
C PHE A 40 2.11 1.72 0.73
N GLY A 41 1.94 0.57 0.09
CA GLY A 41 0.62 -0.06 -0.05
C GLY A 41 0.00 -0.42 1.29
N ALA A 42 0.78 -0.94 2.23
CA ALA A 42 0.30 -1.29 3.56
C ALA A 42 -0.25 -0.08 4.33
N ILE A 43 0.40 1.09 4.23
CA ILE A 43 -0.09 2.34 4.84
C ILE A 43 -1.41 2.77 4.21
N LEU A 44 -1.53 2.73 2.89
CA LEU A 44 -2.77 3.09 2.20
C LEU A 44 -3.91 2.13 2.53
N HIS A 45 -3.62 0.83 2.62
CA HIS A 45 -4.59 -0.18 3.03
C HIS A 45 -5.03 0.03 4.48
N MET A 46 -4.11 0.33 5.39
CA MET A 46 -4.45 0.69 6.78
C MET A 46 -5.39 1.90 6.82
N LYS A 47 -5.08 2.99 6.10
CA LYS A 47 -5.91 4.20 6.04
C LYS A 47 -7.28 3.93 5.40
N ASN A 48 -7.35 3.06 4.41
CA ASN A 48 -8.61 2.62 3.82
C ASN A 48 -9.47 1.84 4.83
N TRP A 49 -8.88 0.92 5.62
CA TRP A 49 -9.59 0.22 6.69
C TRP A 49 -10.14 1.16 7.75
N GLN A 50 -9.36 2.16 8.15
CA GLN A 50 -9.79 3.22 9.06
C GLN A 50 -10.99 3.99 8.49
N ALA A 51 -10.93 4.39 7.22
CA ALA A 51 -12.01 5.11 6.56
C ALA A 51 -13.29 4.27 6.41
N MET A 52 -13.17 2.93 6.35
CA MET A 52 -14.32 2.01 6.36
C MET A 52 -14.88 1.71 7.77
N GLY A 53 -14.25 2.24 8.83
CA GLY A 53 -14.62 1.95 10.23
C GLY A 53 -14.21 0.56 10.70
N GLU A 54 -13.35 -0.15 9.96
CA GLU A 54 -12.94 -1.52 10.26
C GLU A 54 -11.68 -1.51 11.15
N THR A 55 -11.85 -1.21 12.43
CA THR A 55 -10.75 -0.96 13.39
C THR A 55 -9.81 -2.15 13.57
N VAL A 56 -10.35 -3.38 13.64
CA VAL A 56 -9.55 -4.61 13.77
C VAL A 56 -8.64 -4.80 12.56
N LYS A 57 -9.17 -4.66 11.34
CA LYS A 57 -8.39 -4.78 10.10
C LYS A 57 -7.39 -3.64 9.92
N ALA A 58 -7.73 -2.45 10.41
CA ALA A 58 -6.77 -1.34 10.46
C ALA A 58 -5.59 -1.66 11.38
N ALA A 59 -5.83 -2.31 12.53
CA ALA A 59 -4.77 -2.74 13.45
C ALA A 59 -3.89 -3.83 12.83
N GLU A 60 -4.47 -4.82 12.16
CA GLU A 60 -3.73 -5.84 11.39
C GLU A 60 -2.88 -5.21 10.29
N ALA A 61 -3.45 -4.28 9.52
CA ALA A 61 -2.71 -3.56 8.49
C ALA A 61 -1.55 -2.72 9.08
N ARG A 62 -1.72 -2.17 10.28
CA ARG A 62 -0.65 -1.46 11.00
C ARG A 62 0.48 -2.42 11.40
N GLN A 63 0.17 -3.64 11.82
CA GLN A 63 1.20 -4.66 12.10
C GLN A 63 2.02 -4.98 10.84
N TRP A 64 1.37 -5.07 9.67
CA TRP A 64 2.07 -5.20 8.39
C TRP A 64 2.97 -4.01 8.09
N VAL A 65 2.51 -2.77 8.32
CA VAL A 65 3.37 -1.57 8.16
C VAL A 65 4.62 -1.67 9.02
N VAL A 66 4.47 -2.02 10.29
CA VAL A 66 5.60 -2.15 11.23
C VAL A 66 6.53 -3.29 10.79
N GLY A 67 5.98 -4.46 10.51
CA GLY A 67 6.76 -5.64 10.11
C GLY A 67 7.53 -5.42 8.81
N LEU A 68 6.90 -4.84 7.79
CA LEU A 68 7.55 -4.49 6.54
C LEU A 68 8.63 -3.41 6.73
N SER A 69 8.37 -2.41 7.58
CA SER A 69 9.36 -1.36 7.87
C SER A 69 10.59 -1.93 8.59
N ALA A 70 10.36 -2.79 9.59
CA ALA A 70 11.44 -3.47 10.30
C ALA A 70 12.24 -4.38 9.38
N ALA A 71 11.57 -5.16 8.53
CA ALA A 71 12.22 -6.04 7.56
C ALA A 71 13.04 -5.24 6.53
N MET A 72 12.48 -4.17 5.94
CA MET A 72 13.22 -3.30 5.01
C MET A 72 14.40 -2.61 5.69
N GLY A 73 14.24 -2.13 6.92
CA GLY A 73 15.33 -1.56 7.70
C GLY A 73 16.45 -2.56 7.94
N LEU A 74 16.12 -3.79 8.32
CA LEU A 74 17.10 -4.87 8.49
C LEU A 74 17.82 -5.19 7.18
N LEU A 75 17.10 -5.33 6.07
CA LEU A 75 17.71 -5.59 4.76
C LEU A 75 18.69 -4.48 4.35
N LEU A 76 18.32 -3.21 4.61
CA LEU A 76 19.20 -2.07 4.37
C LEU A 76 20.48 -2.16 5.22
N LEU A 77 20.35 -2.44 6.52
CA LEU A 77 21.50 -2.61 7.41
C LEU A 77 22.41 -3.76 6.98
N LEU A 78 21.85 -4.90 6.61
CA LEU A 78 22.62 -6.05 6.11
C LEU A 78 23.42 -5.68 4.84
N THR A 79 22.80 -4.93 3.93
CA THR A 79 23.45 -4.50 2.69
C THR A 79 24.59 -3.50 2.95
N LEU A 80 24.44 -2.62 3.95
CA LEU A 80 25.42 -1.58 4.24
C LEU A 80 26.63 -2.08 5.05
N PHE A 81 26.44 -3.06 5.94
CA PHE A 81 27.47 -3.42 6.93
C PHE A 81 28.08 -4.81 6.74
N LEU A 82 27.48 -5.68 5.94
CA LEU A 82 28.01 -7.03 5.72
C LEU A 82 28.60 -7.15 4.31
N PRO A 83 29.81 -7.71 4.15
CA PRO A 83 30.31 -8.10 2.85
C PRO A 83 29.43 -9.23 2.29
N MET A 84 28.83 -9.00 1.13
CA MET A 84 27.91 -9.95 0.51
C MET A 84 28.56 -10.69 -0.65
N SER A 85 28.32 -11.99 -0.73
CA SER A 85 28.56 -12.74 -1.96
C SER A 85 27.53 -12.33 -3.03
N PRO A 86 27.81 -12.49 -4.34
CA PRO A 86 26.86 -12.15 -5.39
C PRO A 86 25.50 -12.87 -5.25
N ALA A 87 25.51 -14.11 -4.75
CA ALA A 87 24.30 -14.87 -4.49
C ALA A 87 23.48 -14.29 -3.32
N ALA A 88 24.15 -13.87 -2.24
CA ALA A 88 23.48 -13.22 -1.10
C ALA A 88 22.89 -11.86 -1.49
N ASP A 89 23.62 -11.09 -2.30
CA ASP A 89 23.16 -9.80 -2.83
C ASP A 89 21.89 -9.98 -3.69
N LEU A 90 21.89 -10.93 -4.63
CA LEU A 90 20.69 -11.25 -5.41
C LEU A 90 19.51 -11.68 -4.52
N ALA A 91 19.76 -12.50 -3.50
CA ALA A 91 18.71 -12.93 -2.57
C ALA A 91 18.10 -11.74 -1.81
N LEU A 92 18.91 -10.77 -1.39
CA LEU A 92 18.44 -9.55 -0.73
C LEU A 92 17.64 -8.65 -1.68
N GLN A 93 18.09 -8.50 -2.93
CA GLN A 93 17.36 -7.74 -3.94
C GLN A 93 15.97 -8.34 -4.21
N LEU A 94 15.88 -9.67 -4.26
CA LEU A 94 14.61 -10.38 -4.43
C LEU A 94 13.74 -10.38 -3.15
N ALA A 95 14.32 -10.20 -1.97
CA ALA A 95 13.58 -10.20 -0.70
C ALA A 95 12.50 -9.11 -0.67
N GLY A 96 12.73 -7.95 -1.27
CA GLY A 96 11.72 -6.89 -1.41
C GLY A 96 10.49 -7.35 -2.20
N LEU A 97 10.70 -8.07 -3.30
CA LEU A 97 9.63 -8.65 -4.11
C LEU A 97 8.89 -9.75 -3.33
N VAL A 98 9.62 -10.62 -2.63
CA VAL A 98 9.02 -11.67 -1.78
C VAL A 98 8.15 -11.05 -0.69
N LEU A 99 8.62 -10.01 -0.01
CA LEU A 99 7.86 -9.29 1.01
C LEU A 99 6.62 -8.61 0.44
N LEU A 100 6.70 -8.07 -0.78
CA LEU A 100 5.54 -7.52 -1.48
C LEU A 100 4.48 -8.58 -1.77
N LEU A 101 4.89 -9.73 -2.30
CA LEU A 101 3.97 -10.85 -2.54
C LEU A 101 3.37 -11.37 -1.24
N ALA A 102 4.19 -11.56 -0.20
CA ALA A 102 3.74 -12.01 1.11
C ALA A 102 2.66 -11.09 1.70
N TRP A 103 2.89 -9.76 1.66
CA TRP A 103 1.90 -8.78 2.10
C TRP A 103 0.64 -8.78 1.24
N TYR A 104 0.79 -8.81 -0.10
CA TYR A 104 -0.34 -8.73 -1.01
C TYR A 104 -1.27 -9.95 -0.86
N TYR A 105 -0.71 -11.16 -0.81
CA TYR A 105 -1.50 -12.37 -0.61
C TYR A 105 -1.97 -12.54 0.84
N GLY A 106 -1.23 -12.03 1.82
CA GLY A 106 -1.62 -12.07 3.23
C GLY A 106 -2.82 -11.18 3.57
N THR A 107 -2.81 -9.91 3.15
CA THR A 107 -3.88 -8.95 3.49
C THR A 107 -4.31 -8.03 2.34
N GLY A 108 -3.39 -7.67 1.43
CA GLY A 108 -3.67 -6.67 0.39
C GLY A 108 -4.84 -7.06 -0.53
N LYS A 109 -4.84 -8.29 -1.03
CA LYS A 109 -5.89 -8.80 -1.91
C LYS A 109 -7.27 -8.81 -1.23
N ALA A 110 -7.32 -9.10 0.07
CA ALA A 110 -8.58 -9.17 0.82
C ALA A 110 -9.30 -7.81 0.89
N GLN A 111 -8.55 -6.71 0.98
CA GLN A 111 -9.14 -5.37 0.96
C GLN A 111 -9.84 -5.06 -0.37
N ALA A 112 -9.22 -5.40 -1.50
CA ALA A 112 -9.80 -5.16 -2.83
C ALA A 112 -11.15 -5.88 -2.98
N THR A 113 -11.20 -7.16 -2.60
CA THR A 113 -12.44 -7.95 -2.62
C THR A 113 -13.50 -7.35 -1.71
N ARG A 114 -13.14 -6.91 -0.50
CA ARG A 114 -14.09 -6.35 0.47
C ARG A 114 -14.67 -5.01 0.01
N VAL A 115 -13.85 -4.13 -0.55
CA VAL A 115 -14.30 -2.84 -1.11
C VAL A 115 -15.27 -3.07 -2.27
N LEU A 116 -14.93 -3.99 -3.18
CA LEU A 116 -15.78 -4.33 -4.31
C LEU A 116 -17.11 -4.93 -3.85
N ALA A 117 -17.08 -5.85 -2.87
CA ALA A 117 -18.30 -6.48 -2.35
C ALA A 117 -19.20 -5.50 -1.59
N ARG A 118 -18.62 -4.55 -0.84
CA ARG A 118 -19.38 -3.61 0.02
C ARG A 118 -19.89 -2.38 -0.71
N TYR A 119 -19.12 -1.85 -1.66
CA TYR A 119 -19.40 -0.55 -2.31
C TYR A 119 -19.45 -0.61 -3.83
N GLY A 120 -19.18 -1.77 -4.44
CA GLY A 120 -19.10 -1.91 -5.89
C GLY A 120 -17.91 -1.16 -6.50
N ARG A 121 -17.98 -0.88 -7.80
CA ARG A 121 -16.93 -0.15 -8.54
C ARG A 121 -17.09 1.37 -8.51
N GLY A 122 -18.26 1.86 -8.08
CA GLY A 122 -18.67 3.27 -8.09
C GLY A 122 -18.37 4.05 -6.82
N TYR A 123 -17.61 3.48 -5.87
CA TYR A 123 -17.23 4.20 -4.64
C TYR A 123 -16.41 5.45 -4.97
N PRO A 124 -16.53 6.52 -4.17
CA PRO A 124 -15.79 7.74 -4.41
C PRO A 124 -14.30 7.54 -4.11
N ARG A 125 -13.44 8.02 -5.01
CA ARG A 125 -11.99 7.82 -4.91
C ARG A 125 -11.27 9.02 -4.27
N LYS A 126 -10.22 8.73 -3.51
CA LYS A 126 -9.26 9.74 -3.04
C LYS A 126 -8.26 10.08 -4.16
N SER A 127 -7.71 11.31 -4.08
CA SER A 127 -6.65 11.76 -4.98
C SER A 127 -5.34 10.99 -4.72
N TRP A 128 -4.56 10.76 -5.77
CA TRP A 128 -3.25 10.11 -5.70
C TRP A 128 -2.08 11.09 -5.56
N VAL A 129 -2.32 12.40 -5.73
CA VAL A 129 -1.26 13.41 -5.76
C VAL A 129 -0.40 13.35 -4.48
N GLU A 130 -1.04 13.46 -3.32
CA GLU A 130 -0.35 13.46 -2.03
C GLU A 130 0.48 12.17 -1.80
N PRO A 131 -0.10 10.95 -1.85
CA PRO A 131 0.69 9.75 -1.56
C PRO A 131 1.80 9.53 -2.60
N VAL A 132 1.55 9.77 -3.88
CA VAL A 132 2.58 9.57 -4.92
C VAL A 132 3.72 10.57 -4.75
N LEU A 133 3.43 11.85 -4.46
CA LEU A 133 4.47 12.84 -4.18
C LEU A 133 5.31 12.47 -2.96
N ILE A 134 4.69 12.00 -1.88
CA ILE A 134 5.40 11.51 -0.69
C ILE A 134 6.30 10.32 -1.06
N GLY A 135 5.79 9.37 -1.85
CA GLY A 135 6.57 8.23 -2.33
C GLY A 135 7.82 8.66 -3.10
N PHE A 136 7.67 9.57 -4.05
CA PHE A 136 8.80 10.11 -4.82
C PHE A 136 9.78 10.91 -3.96
N ALA A 137 9.29 11.71 -3.01
CA ALA A 137 10.14 12.46 -2.09
C ALA A 137 11.00 11.53 -1.22
N ILE A 138 10.44 10.42 -0.73
CA ILE A 138 11.18 9.41 0.02
C ILE A 138 12.24 8.74 -0.87
N LEU A 139 11.89 8.34 -2.09
CA LEU A 139 12.86 7.76 -3.02
C LEU A 139 14.00 8.73 -3.35
N ALA A 140 13.69 10.00 -3.61
CA ALA A 140 14.69 11.03 -3.86
C ALA A 140 15.61 11.24 -2.65
N GLY A 141 15.05 11.28 -1.44
CA GLY A 141 15.82 11.37 -0.20
C GLY A 141 16.75 10.18 0.00
N LEU A 142 16.25 8.95 -0.21
CA LEU A 142 17.07 7.74 -0.13
C LEU A 142 18.20 7.75 -1.15
N PHE A 143 17.93 8.16 -2.39
CA PHE A 143 18.95 8.29 -3.43
C PHE A 143 20.05 9.28 -3.06
N VAL A 144 19.68 10.46 -2.53
CA VAL A 144 20.67 11.45 -2.07
C VAL A 144 21.53 10.90 -0.94
N VAL A 145 20.93 10.17 0.02
CA VAL A 145 21.65 9.55 1.13
C VAL A 145 22.62 8.48 0.63
N THR A 146 22.19 7.58 -0.25
CA THR A 146 23.06 6.49 -0.74
C THR A 146 24.21 7.01 -1.58
N VAL A 147 23.96 7.97 -2.48
CA VAL A 147 25.01 8.63 -3.27
C VAL A 147 25.97 9.39 -2.38
N GLY A 148 25.46 10.17 -1.41
CA GLY A 148 26.29 10.92 -0.47
C GLY A 148 27.18 10.04 0.40
N LEU A 149 26.65 8.91 0.89
CA LEU A 149 27.43 7.90 1.61
C LEU A 149 28.53 7.29 0.74
N GLY A 150 28.23 6.97 -0.53
CA GLY A 150 29.23 6.47 -1.48
C GLY A 150 30.39 7.45 -1.68
N PHE A 151 30.09 8.72 -1.92
CA PHE A 151 31.11 9.77 -2.03
C PHE A 151 31.92 9.96 -0.74
N LEU A 152 31.27 9.88 0.43
CA LEU A 152 31.95 10.00 1.71
C LEU A 152 32.95 8.87 1.95
N MET A 153 32.56 7.62 1.63
CA MET A 153 33.43 6.45 1.77
C MET A 153 34.64 6.55 0.83
N ASP A 154 34.43 6.92 -0.44
CA ASP A 154 35.51 7.11 -1.42
C ASP A 154 36.51 8.22 -0.99
N LEU A 155 36.01 9.31 -0.42
CA LEU A 155 36.85 10.39 0.12
C LEU A 155 37.70 9.94 1.32
N ILE A 156 37.17 9.05 2.16
CA ILE A 156 37.90 8.49 3.31
C ILE A 156 39.02 7.57 2.82
N ASP A 157 38.72 6.68 1.87
CA ASP A 157 39.70 5.73 1.32
C ASP A 157 40.82 6.44 0.57
N THR A 158 40.53 7.54 -0.15
CA THR A 158 41.55 8.34 -0.85
C THR A 158 42.53 9.05 0.09
N ARG A 159 42.21 9.18 1.39
CA ARG A 159 43.03 9.88 2.38
C ARG A 159 43.91 8.97 3.25
N GLN A 160 43.82 7.65 3.11
CA GLN A 160 44.70 6.68 3.78
C GLN A 160 45.80 6.17 2.83
#